data_AF-A0A5J4V966-F1
#
_entry.id   AF-A0A5J4V966-F1
#
_cell.length_a   1.000
_cell.length_b   1.000
_cell.length_c   1.000
_cell.angle_alpha   90.00
_cell.angle_beta   90.00
_cell.angle_gamma   90.00
#
_symmetry.space_group_name_H-M   'P 1'
#
loop_
_entity.id
_entity.type
_entity.pdbx_description
1 polymer ?
#
loop_
_entity_poly.entity_id
_entity_poly.type
_entity_poly.pdbx_seq_one_letter_code
_entity_poly.pdbx_strand_id
1 'polypeptide(L)'
;TGISQELLRKLIARFGPVLAYNNYYERYQIYYGWNFDSVSTYYHTLYRLDTDLIVATEVIKPWPLIANVSFFAQTLTDCTNKDDPQFRCYCTSTNYPVGCICPIKTEGLMGIPIDRCSCQIGNVREECYEFKCTNDILPAFGCTCTQRFHPRRCKCPAKAEDLVGIPKLQCKCIGNNDPREQCKCFTLDPQGRCKCTGVNDSSNCLCPKDPEELLTFSKDKCKCVSGDLRSSCSVCKGEANDDKDCICPTTAEELIQISSSKCQCIKRDTRNECQPTQCTNNAVPELGSTFLEGVPVNQCGCVSDDYREGCRSKDDKQSSDKTDALDKSGCDQLNVFIRVIAVVVLLPALAMLF
;
A
#
# COMPACT_ATOMS: atom_id res chain seq x y z
N THR A 1 -0.69 -14.71 -20.54
CA THR A 1 -1.65 -14.86 -19.41
C THR A 1 -2.96 -14.19 -19.79
N GLY A 2 -4.09 -14.68 -19.27
CA GLY A 2 -5.41 -14.07 -19.51
C GLY A 2 -5.80 -13.08 -18.41
N ILE A 3 -6.91 -12.37 -18.60
CA ILE A 3 -7.42 -11.44 -17.57
C ILE A 3 -8.12 -12.16 -16.42
N SER A 4 -8.07 -11.57 -15.22
CA SER A 4 -8.78 -12.09 -14.05
C SER A 4 -10.29 -11.81 -14.11
N GLN A 5 -11.06 -12.59 -13.36
CA GLN A 5 -12.51 -12.41 -13.21
C GLN A 5 -12.87 -11.00 -12.72
N GLU A 6 -12.09 -10.48 -11.77
CA GLU A 6 -12.24 -9.14 -11.21
C GLU A 6 -11.97 -8.05 -12.26
N LEU A 7 -10.93 -8.23 -13.09
CA LEU A 7 -10.59 -7.29 -14.16
C LEU A 7 -11.70 -7.25 -15.22
N LEU A 8 -12.28 -8.38 -15.61
CA LEU A 8 -13.42 -8.36 -16.55
C LEU A 8 -14.61 -7.58 -15.99
N ARG A 9 -14.98 -7.79 -14.71
CA ARG A 9 -16.06 -7.00 -14.08
C ARG A 9 -15.74 -5.51 -14.04
N LYS A 10 -14.49 -5.14 -13.71
CA LYS A 10 -14.01 -3.75 -13.72
C LYS A 10 -14.05 -3.11 -15.12
N LEU A 11 -13.78 -3.87 -16.18
CA LEU A 11 -13.93 -3.40 -17.56
C LEU A 11 -15.41 -3.21 -17.93
N ILE A 12 -16.29 -4.17 -17.62
CA ILE A 12 -17.72 -4.07 -17.92
C ILE A 12 -18.37 -2.88 -17.17
N ALA A 13 -18.05 -2.69 -15.88
CA ALA A 13 -18.55 -1.55 -15.09
C ALA A 13 -18.04 -0.18 -15.60
N ARG A 14 -16.92 -0.15 -16.32
CA ARG A 14 -16.30 1.08 -16.83
C ARG A 14 -16.69 1.41 -18.27
N PHE A 15 -16.83 0.40 -19.13
CA PHE A 15 -16.96 0.55 -20.58
C PHE A 15 -18.21 -0.11 -21.18
N GLY A 16 -19.06 -0.75 -20.37
CA GLY A 16 -20.25 -1.46 -20.86
C GLY A 16 -19.88 -2.81 -21.49
N PRO A 17 -20.47 -3.20 -22.63
CA PRO A 17 -20.18 -4.49 -23.26
C PRO A 17 -18.71 -4.68 -23.65
N VAL A 18 -18.11 -5.79 -23.20
CA VAL A 18 -16.71 -6.17 -23.44
C VAL A 18 -16.65 -7.41 -24.33
N LEU A 19 -16.13 -7.28 -25.55
CA LEU A 19 -15.78 -8.41 -26.42
C LEU A 19 -14.50 -9.05 -25.91
N ALA A 20 -14.49 -10.36 -25.69
CA ALA A 20 -13.25 -11.09 -25.39
C ALA A 20 -13.26 -12.51 -25.96
N TYR A 21 -12.07 -13.08 -26.17
CA TYR A 21 -11.90 -14.46 -26.57
C TYR A 21 -11.88 -15.38 -25.34
N ASN A 22 -12.76 -16.37 -25.31
CA ASN A 22 -12.86 -17.35 -24.24
C ASN A 22 -12.25 -18.68 -24.69
N ASN A 23 -11.01 -18.96 -24.26
CA ASN A 23 -10.29 -20.17 -24.63
C ASN A 23 -11.00 -21.49 -24.22
N TYR A 24 -11.93 -21.48 -23.25
CA TYR A 24 -12.64 -22.70 -22.84
C TYR A 24 -13.79 -23.08 -23.79
N TYR A 25 -14.36 -22.09 -24.49
CA TYR A 25 -15.37 -22.29 -25.54
C TYR A 25 -14.83 -22.00 -26.96
N GLU A 26 -13.51 -21.79 -27.08
CA GLU A 26 -12.77 -21.44 -28.30
C GLU A 26 -13.41 -20.35 -29.18
N ARG A 27 -14.11 -19.39 -28.56
CA ARG A 27 -14.93 -18.39 -29.26
C ARG A 27 -14.77 -16.97 -28.73
N TYR A 28 -15.03 -16.01 -29.60
CA TYR A 28 -15.30 -14.62 -29.21
C TYR A 28 -16.72 -14.48 -28.66
N GLN A 29 -16.87 -13.84 -27.51
CA GLN A 29 -18.16 -13.53 -26.91
C GLN A 29 -18.14 -12.15 -26.22
N ILE A 30 -19.26 -11.45 -26.27
CA ILE A 30 -19.44 -10.15 -25.63
C ILE A 30 -20.06 -10.37 -24.24
N TYR A 31 -19.32 -9.99 -23.21
CA TYR A 31 -19.78 -9.96 -21.83
C TYR A 31 -20.39 -8.59 -21.54
N TYR A 32 -21.69 -8.53 -21.26
CA TYR A 32 -22.41 -7.25 -21.08
C TYR A 32 -22.98 -7.06 -19.67
N GLY A 33 -22.83 -8.05 -18.78
CA GLY A 33 -23.21 -7.97 -17.39
C GLY A 33 -22.84 -9.23 -16.62
N TRP A 34 -23.09 -9.23 -15.31
CA TRP A 34 -23.00 -10.43 -14.48
C TRP A 34 -23.97 -10.35 -13.30
N ASN A 35 -24.33 -11.51 -12.76
CA ASN A 35 -25.03 -11.66 -11.49
C ASN A 35 -24.25 -12.66 -10.61
N PHE A 36 -24.54 -12.71 -9.31
CA PHE A 36 -23.92 -13.64 -8.38
C PHE A 36 -24.92 -14.15 -7.34
N ASP A 37 -24.73 -15.40 -6.91
CA ASP A 37 -25.36 -15.96 -5.72
C ASP A 37 -24.30 -16.13 -4.61
N SER A 38 -24.62 -16.85 -3.54
CA SER A 38 -23.71 -17.11 -2.42
C SER A 38 -22.49 -17.98 -2.77
N VAL A 39 -22.44 -18.59 -3.97
CA VAL A 39 -21.44 -19.60 -4.36
C VAL A 39 -20.83 -19.36 -5.74
N SER A 40 -21.50 -18.64 -6.63
CA SER A 40 -21.32 -18.65 -8.08
C SER A 40 -21.41 -17.25 -8.70
N THR A 41 -20.84 -17.10 -9.89
CA THR A 41 -21.02 -15.91 -10.73
C THR A 41 -21.51 -16.34 -12.10
N TYR A 42 -22.56 -15.67 -12.55
CA TYR A 42 -23.24 -15.88 -13.82
C TYR A 42 -22.90 -14.69 -14.71
N TYR A 43 -22.30 -14.92 -15.88
CA TYR A 43 -22.03 -13.85 -16.84
C TYR A 43 -23.09 -13.83 -17.93
N HIS A 44 -23.61 -12.65 -18.23
CA HIS A 44 -24.52 -12.46 -19.35
C HIS A 44 -23.68 -12.25 -20.62
N THR A 45 -23.83 -13.18 -21.56
CA THR A 45 -22.98 -13.30 -22.75
C THR A 45 -23.80 -13.24 -24.03
N LEU A 46 -23.19 -12.66 -25.07
CA LEU A 46 -23.73 -12.60 -26.43
C LEU A 46 -22.67 -13.14 -27.38
N TYR A 47 -22.98 -14.19 -28.13
CA TYR A 47 -22.04 -14.83 -29.07
C TYR A 47 -22.74 -15.30 -30.34
N ARG A 48 -21.96 -15.61 -31.38
CA ARG A 48 -22.48 -16.27 -32.60
C ARG A 48 -22.26 -17.77 -32.51
N LEU A 49 -23.26 -18.53 -32.95
CA LEU A 49 -23.15 -19.95 -33.27
C LEU A 49 -23.70 -20.11 -34.69
N ASP A 50 -22.83 -20.46 -35.63
CA ASP A 50 -23.12 -20.43 -37.07
C ASP A 50 -23.73 -19.07 -37.51
N THR A 51 -24.96 -19.07 -38.03
CA THR A 51 -25.68 -17.85 -38.41
C THR A 51 -26.23 -17.06 -37.22
N ASP A 52 -26.46 -17.73 -36.10
CA ASP A 52 -27.40 -17.30 -35.07
C ASP A 52 -26.72 -16.52 -33.96
N LEU A 53 -27.41 -15.51 -33.43
CA LEU A 53 -26.94 -14.67 -32.34
C LEU A 53 -27.54 -15.16 -31.02
N ILE A 54 -26.73 -15.85 -30.23
CA ILE A 54 -27.16 -16.46 -28.98
C ILE A 54 -26.96 -15.48 -27.82
N VAL A 55 -28.04 -15.22 -27.08
CA VAL A 55 -28.02 -14.57 -25.76
C VAL A 55 -28.00 -15.66 -24.70
N ALA A 56 -27.00 -15.66 -23.83
CA ALA A 56 -26.82 -16.70 -22.82
C ALA A 56 -26.48 -16.14 -21.44
N THR A 57 -26.50 -17.02 -20.43
CA THR A 57 -26.04 -16.73 -19.08
C THR A 57 -25.19 -17.89 -18.59
N GLU A 58 -23.89 -17.67 -18.50
CA GLU A 58 -22.87 -18.71 -18.32
C GLU A 58 -22.34 -18.73 -16.87
N VAL A 59 -22.36 -19.90 -16.22
CA VAL A 59 -21.62 -20.13 -14.96
C VAL A 59 -20.19 -20.50 -15.32
N ILE A 60 -19.24 -19.68 -14.89
CA ILE A 60 -17.86 -19.82 -15.33
C ILE A 60 -16.97 -20.35 -14.19
N LYS A 61 -16.83 -21.68 -14.11
CA LYS A 61 -16.05 -22.42 -13.11
C LYS A 61 -15.36 -23.64 -13.77
N PRO A 62 -14.02 -23.78 -13.71
CA PRO A 62 -13.04 -22.78 -13.25
C PRO A 62 -13.05 -21.50 -14.10
N TRP A 63 -12.34 -20.46 -13.66
CA TRP A 63 -12.19 -19.25 -14.47
C TRP A 63 -11.37 -19.56 -15.74
N PRO A 64 -11.76 -19.11 -16.94
CA PRO A 64 -11.12 -19.51 -18.19
C PRO A 64 -9.90 -18.63 -18.45
N LEU A 65 -9.07 -19.07 -19.38
CA LEU A 65 -8.04 -18.22 -19.95
C LEU A 65 -8.70 -17.22 -20.92
N ILE A 66 -9.25 -16.12 -20.40
CA ILE A 66 -9.80 -15.03 -21.22
C ILE A 66 -8.67 -14.21 -21.85
N ALA A 67 -8.57 -14.26 -23.18
CA ALA A 67 -7.59 -13.53 -23.98
C ALA A 67 -8.27 -12.44 -24.84
N ASN A 68 -7.44 -11.60 -25.48
CA ASN A 68 -7.84 -10.63 -26.51
C ASN A 68 -9.12 -9.85 -26.19
N VAL A 69 -8.98 -8.85 -25.32
CA VAL A 69 -10.11 -8.10 -24.74
C VAL A 69 -10.25 -6.74 -25.43
N SER A 70 -11.43 -6.48 -26.00
CA SER A 70 -11.80 -5.27 -26.73
C SER A 70 -13.10 -4.69 -26.18
N PHE A 71 -13.19 -3.36 -26.06
CA PHE A 71 -14.38 -2.67 -25.58
C PHE A 71 -14.51 -1.31 -26.27
N PHE A 72 -15.75 -0.85 -26.46
CA PHE A 72 -16.02 0.45 -27.07
C PHE A 72 -15.83 1.58 -26.07
N ALA A 73 -14.59 2.02 -25.91
CA ALA A 73 -14.32 3.32 -25.32
C ALA A 73 -14.50 4.40 -26.40
N GLN A 74 -15.64 5.10 -26.39
CA GLN A 74 -15.69 6.42 -27.00
C GLN A 74 -14.62 7.29 -26.34
N THR A 75 -13.82 8.00 -27.13
CA THR A 75 -12.82 8.94 -26.61
C THR A 75 -13.52 9.97 -25.74
N LEU A 76 -13.23 9.94 -24.43
CA LEU A 76 -13.84 10.82 -23.44
C LEU A 76 -13.53 12.27 -23.82
N THR A 77 -14.55 12.99 -24.28
CA THR A 77 -14.46 14.40 -24.64
C THR A 77 -14.67 15.28 -23.41
N ASP A 78 -14.21 16.52 -23.48
CA ASP A 78 -14.58 17.57 -22.53
C ASP A 78 -16.10 17.78 -22.50
N CYS A 79 -16.66 18.11 -21.34
CA CYS A 79 -18.07 18.43 -21.21
C CYS A 79 -18.38 19.74 -21.97
N THR A 80 -19.44 19.74 -22.78
CA THR A 80 -19.89 20.88 -23.60
C THR A 80 -20.99 21.71 -22.94
N ASN A 81 -21.64 21.18 -21.90
CA ASN A 81 -22.73 21.80 -21.15
C ASN A 81 -22.55 21.53 -19.64
N LYS A 82 -23.14 22.36 -18.78
CA LYS A 82 -23.22 22.16 -17.32
C LYS A 82 -24.37 21.21 -16.90
N ASP A 83 -25.40 21.10 -17.74
CA ASP A 83 -26.67 20.47 -17.35
C ASP A 83 -26.97 19.15 -18.07
N ASP A 84 -26.22 18.80 -19.12
CA ASP A 84 -26.42 17.58 -19.92
C ASP A 84 -25.36 16.50 -19.56
N PRO A 85 -25.74 15.39 -18.89
CA PRO A 85 -24.84 14.31 -18.53
C PRO A 85 -24.57 13.36 -19.72
N GLN A 86 -23.98 13.87 -20.79
CA GLN A 86 -23.39 13.00 -21.82
C GLN A 86 -22.37 12.06 -21.17
N PHE A 87 -22.55 10.76 -21.37
CA PHE A 87 -21.97 9.73 -20.53
C PHE A 87 -20.45 9.89 -20.34
N ARG A 88 -20.07 10.34 -19.13
CA ARG A 88 -18.70 10.39 -18.62
C ARG A 88 -17.73 11.37 -19.34
N CYS A 89 -18.22 12.50 -19.84
CA CYS A 89 -17.35 13.60 -20.31
C CYS A 89 -16.37 14.09 -19.21
N TYR A 90 -15.23 14.69 -19.60
CA TYR A 90 -14.27 15.28 -18.66
C TYR A 90 -14.76 16.64 -18.15
N CYS A 91 -14.69 16.86 -16.83
CA CYS A 91 -14.98 18.16 -16.23
C CYS A 91 -13.97 19.22 -16.71
N THR A 92 -14.46 20.39 -17.11
CA THR A 92 -13.62 21.56 -17.42
C THR A 92 -13.93 22.72 -16.47
N SER A 93 -13.11 23.77 -16.50
CA SER A 93 -13.33 25.01 -15.73
C SER A 93 -14.65 25.71 -16.05
N THR A 94 -15.22 25.47 -17.24
CA THR A 94 -16.49 26.06 -17.69
C THR A 94 -17.66 25.10 -17.61
N ASN A 95 -17.46 23.78 -17.74
CA ASN A 95 -18.52 22.77 -17.79
C ASN A 95 -18.23 21.59 -16.82
N TYR A 96 -19.03 21.48 -15.77
CA TYR A 96 -18.87 20.50 -14.70
C TYR A 96 -20.23 19.87 -14.28
N PRO A 97 -20.90 19.13 -15.18
CA PRO A 97 -22.13 18.41 -14.85
C PRO A 97 -21.89 17.38 -13.74
N VAL A 98 -22.95 17.05 -12.98
CA VAL A 98 -22.86 16.04 -11.91
C VAL A 98 -22.48 14.69 -12.52
N GLY A 99 -21.34 14.12 -12.09
CA GLY A 99 -20.82 12.85 -12.59
C GLY A 99 -19.85 12.95 -13.78
N CYS A 100 -19.39 14.14 -14.17
CA CYS A 100 -18.25 14.27 -15.08
C CYS A 100 -16.97 13.65 -14.49
N ILE A 101 -16.03 13.24 -15.35
CA ILE A 101 -14.74 12.70 -14.92
C ILE A 101 -13.79 13.86 -14.60
N CYS A 102 -13.33 13.93 -13.35
CA CYS A 102 -12.35 14.91 -12.92
C CYS A 102 -10.98 14.70 -13.60
N PRO A 103 -10.31 15.78 -14.07
CA PRO A 103 -8.93 15.73 -14.51
C PRO A 103 -7.99 15.09 -13.47
N ILE A 104 -7.05 14.28 -13.97
CA ILE A 104 -5.99 13.62 -13.17
C ILE A 104 -4.78 14.56 -12.98
N LYS A 105 -4.67 15.58 -13.82
CA LYS A 105 -3.68 16.66 -13.74
C LYS A 105 -4.25 17.82 -12.93
N THR A 106 -3.49 18.34 -11.98
CA THR A 106 -3.99 19.32 -11.01
C THR A 106 -4.23 20.70 -11.61
N GLU A 107 -3.56 21.03 -12.71
CA GLU A 107 -3.78 22.25 -13.50
C GLU A 107 -5.19 22.24 -14.13
N GLY A 108 -5.67 21.07 -14.57
CA GLY A 108 -7.01 20.90 -15.14
C GLY A 108 -8.15 21.06 -14.12
N LEU A 109 -7.84 21.07 -12.83
CA LEU A 109 -8.83 21.25 -11.76
C LEU A 109 -9.08 22.74 -11.44
N MET A 110 -8.34 23.67 -12.05
CA MET A 110 -8.54 25.11 -11.86
C MET A 110 -9.92 25.55 -12.35
N GLY A 111 -10.63 26.34 -11.52
CA GLY A 111 -11.99 26.80 -11.80
C GLY A 111 -13.10 25.75 -11.62
N ILE A 112 -12.75 24.48 -11.36
CA ILE A 112 -13.73 23.44 -11.03
C ILE A 112 -14.04 23.48 -9.52
N PRO A 113 -15.30 23.53 -9.08
CA PRO A 113 -15.65 23.48 -7.65
C PRO A 113 -15.21 22.20 -6.92
N ILE A 114 -14.90 22.30 -5.63
CA ILE A 114 -14.51 21.13 -4.80
C ILE A 114 -15.62 20.10 -4.57
N ASP A 115 -16.90 20.47 -4.69
CA ASP A 115 -18.05 19.55 -4.62
C ASP A 115 -18.31 18.81 -5.94
N ARG A 116 -17.68 19.24 -7.04
CA ARG A 116 -17.64 18.51 -8.33
C ARG A 116 -16.40 17.65 -8.43
N CYS A 117 -15.24 18.20 -8.07
CA CYS A 117 -13.98 17.48 -8.08
C CYS A 117 -13.18 17.72 -6.79
N SER A 118 -13.07 16.67 -5.98
CA SER A 118 -12.33 16.67 -4.72
C SER A 118 -10.87 17.11 -4.87
N CYS A 119 -10.29 17.60 -3.78
CA CYS A 119 -8.87 17.95 -3.75
C CYS A 119 -7.97 16.74 -4.02
N GLN A 120 -6.91 16.96 -4.79
CA GLN A 120 -5.86 16.00 -5.12
C GLN A 120 -4.52 16.49 -4.55
N ILE A 121 -3.52 15.61 -4.44
CA ILE A 121 -2.17 16.01 -3.98
C ILE A 121 -1.57 16.96 -5.02
N GLY A 122 -1.18 18.17 -4.59
CA GLY A 122 -0.69 19.22 -5.49
C GLY A 122 -1.78 20.01 -6.22
N ASN A 123 -3.04 19.93 -5.76
CA ASN A 123 -4.13 20.76 -6.30
C ASN A 123 -3.87 22.25 -5.99
N VAL A 124 -3.96 23.07 -7.04
CA VAL A 124 -3.60 24.50 -7.02
C VAL A 124 -4.76 25.46 -6.66
N ARG A 125 -5.97 24.94 -6.41
CA ARG A 125 -7.08 25.76 -5.88
C ARG A 125 -6.81 26.14 -4.42
N GLU A 126 -6.98 27.41 -4.06
CA GLU A 126 -6.78 27.93 -2.70
C GLU A 126 -7.60 27.15 -1.64
N GLU A 127 -8.83 26.78 -2.01
CA GLU A 127 -9.76 25.92 -1.25
C GLU A 127 -9.15 24.58 -0.78
N CYS A 128 -8.13 24.07 -1.49
CA CYS A 128 -7.46 22.80 -1.19
C CYS A 128 -6.22 22.94 -0.28
N TYR A 129 -5.75 24.15 0.04
CA TYR A 129 -4.47 24.32 0.75
C TYR A 129 -4.55 24.21 2.29
N GLU A 130 -5.67 24.59 2.92
CA GLU A 130 -5.77 24.75 4.39
C GLU A 130 -6.94 24.01 5.07
N PHE A 131 -7.19 22.73 4.73
CA PHE A 131 -8.03 21.88 5.58
C PHE A 131 -7.32 21.59 6.93
N LYS A 132 -7.61 22.39 7.96
CA LYS A 132 -7.15 22.15 9.34
C LYS A 132 -7.95 20.98 9.96
N CYS A 133 -7.27 20.10 10.69
CA CYS A 133 -7.93 18.93 11.32
C CYS A 133 -8.94 19.39 12.39
N THR A 134 -10.18 18.87 12.32
CA THR A 134 -11.31 19.21 13.22
C THR A 134 -11.70 18.09 14.18
N ASN A 135 -11.08 16.92 14.04
CA ASN A 135 -11.17 15.76 14.93
C ASN A 135 -9.95 14.84 14.69
N ASP A 136 -9.82 13.76 15.46
CA ASP A 136 -8.71 12.79 15.36
C ASP A 136 -8.96 11.65 14.34
N ILE A 137 -9.87 11.86 13.38
CA ILE A 137 -10.01 11.02 12.19
C ILE A 137 -9.33 11.74 11.03
N LEU A 138 -8.30 11.14 10.44
CA LEU A 138 -7.67 11.70 9.24
C LEU A 138 -8.68 11.60 8.06
N PRO A 139 -9.13 12.71 7.46
CA PRO A 139 -10.04 12.66 6.33
C PRO A 139 -9.32 12.09 5.10
N ALA A 140 -10.08 11.58 4.11
CA ALA A 140 -9.52 10.89 2.93
C ALA A 140 -8.50 11.72 2.12
N PHE A 141 -8.56 13.05 2.20
CA PHE A 141 -7.67 13.99 1.51
C PHE A 141 -6.49 14.49 2.39
N GLY A 142 -6.42 14.03 3.64
CA GLY A 142 -5.52 14.56 4.66
C GLY A 142 -5.99 15.89 5.25
N CYS A 143 -5.37 16.30 6.36
CA CYS A 143 -5.58 17.60 6.99
C CYS A 143 -4.29 18.11 7.62
N THR A 144 -4.17 19.43 7.79
CA THR A 144 -3.08 20.08 8.53
C THR A 144 -3.33 19.95 10.04
N CYS A 145 -2.36 19.39 10.77
CA CYS A 145 -2.43 19.20 12.21
C CYS A 145 -2.72 20.52 12.95
N THR A 146 -3.45 20.45 14.06
CA THR A 146 -3.71 21.59 14.95
C THR A 146 -3.33 21.26 16.39
N GLN A 147 -3.23 22.29 17.24
CA GLN A 147 -3.05 22.15 18.70
C GLN A 147 -4.05 21.16 19.32
N ARG A 148 -5.31 21.14 18.85
CA ARG A 148 -6.39 20.32 19.41
C ARG A 148 -6.53 18.95 18.76
N PHE A 149 -6.26 18.85 17.46
CA PHE A 149 -6.52 17.65 16.65
C PHE A 149 -5.33 17.38 15.73
N HIS A 150 -4.68 16.24 15.92
CA HIS A 150 -3.46 15.89 15.20
C HIS A 150 -3.36 14.38 14.95
N PRO A 151 -4.31 13.81 14.16
CA PRO A 151 -4.35 12.39 13.85
C PRO A 151 -3.07 11.90 13.19
N ARG A 152 -2.73 10.61 13.39
CA ARG A 152 -1.55 9.99 12.77
C ARG A 152 -1.51 10.27 11.26
N ARG A 153 -0.39 10.82 10.77
CA ARG A 153 -0.15 11.26 9.38
C ARG A 153 -0.87 12.54 8.91
N CYS A 154 -1.41 13.38 9.82
CA CYS A 154 -1.75 14.77 9.44
C CYS A 154 -0.51 15.54 8.97
N LYS A 155 -0.70 16.52 8.09
CA LYS A 155 0.35 17.39 7.54
C LYS A 155 0.78 18.39 8.61
N CYS A 156 2.08 18.47 8.89
CA CYS A 156 2.56 19.43 9.88
C CYS A 156 2.48 20.88 9.37
N PRO A 157 2.08 21.85 10.22
CA PRO A 157 2.25 23.27 9.92
C PRO A 157 3.70 23.63 9.62
N ALA A 158 3.90 24.60 8.72
CA ALA A 158 5.23 25.11 8.37
C ALA A 158 5.69 26.29 9.24
N LYS A 159 4.75 26.95 9.93
CA LYS A 159 5.00 28.06 10.85
C LYS A 159 5.29 27.56 12.26
N ALA A 160 6.09 28.31 13.00
CA ALA A 160 6.40 28.04 14.39
C ALA A 160 5.16 28.17 15.28
N GLU A 161 4.38 29.26 15.14
CA GLU A 161 3.21 29.51 15.99
C GLU A 161 2.15 28.40 15.94
N ASP A 162 1.92 27.78 14.77
CA ASP A 162 0.93 26.72 14.57
C ASP A 162 1.33 25.36 15.17
N LEU A 163 2.60 25.17 15.57
CA LEU A 163 3.09 23.92 16.16
C LEU A 163 2.83 23.80 17.67
N VAL A 164 2.35 24.86 18.33
CA VAL A 164 2.07 24.85 19.78
C VAL A 164 1.12 23.70 20.14
N GLY A 165 1.54 22.87 21.09
CA GLY A 165 0.79 21.69 21.56
C GLY A 165 0.84 20.44 20.66
N ILE A 166 1.45 20.50 19.47
CA ILE A 166 1.56 19.33 18.57
C ILE A 166 2.78 18.46 18.99
N PRO A 167 2.62 17.17 19.35
CA PRO A 167 3.73 16.34 19.84
C PRO A 167 4.90 16.18 18.85
N LYS A 168 6.15 16.10 19.33
CA LYS A 168 7.32 15.92 18.45
C LYS A 168 7.34 14.61 17.67
N LEU A 169 6.65 13.59 18.19
CA LEU A 169 6.44 12.29 17.53
C LEU A 169 5.48 12.38 16.34
N GLN A 170 4.58 13.36 16.33
CA GLN A 170 3.65 13.61 15.24
C GLN A 170 4.25 14.59 14.22
N CYS A 171 4.93 15.64 14.71
CA CYS A 171 5.57 16.65 13.86
C CYS A 171 6.99 16.96 14.34
N LYS A 172 7.99 16.76 13.46
CA LYS A 172 9.41 17.04 13.72
C LYS A 172 9.63 18.50 14.15
N CYS A 173 10.71 18.75 14.89
CA CYS A 173 11.10 20.09 15.34
C CYS A 173 11.61 20.95 14.17
N ILE A 174 11.22 22.23 14.09
CA ILE A 174 11.62 23.15 13.01
C ILE A 174 12.74 24.13 13.42
N GLY A 175 13.82 23.57 14.01
CA GLY A 175 14.97 24.35 14.47
C GLY A 175 14.69 25.17 15.72
N ASN A 176 15.52 26.18 15.98
CA ASN A 176 15.59 26.87 17.27
C ASN A 176 14.38 27.77 17.58
N ASN A 177 13.54 28.08 16.59
CA ASN A 177 12.33 28.90 16.76
C ASN A 177 11.07 28.05 17.05
N ASP A 178 11.20 26.73 17.17
CA ASP A 178 10.09 25.85 17.52
C ASP A 178 9.61 26.11 18.96
N PRO A 179 8.34 26.49 19.19
CA PRO A 179 7.88 26.95 20.50
C PRO A 179 7.70 25.81 21.52
N ARG A 180 7.87 24.55 21.11
CA ARG A 180 7.63 23.39 21.97
C ARG A 180 8.87 23.11 22.81
N GLU A 181 8.73 23.07 24.14
CA GLU A 181 9.84 22.79 25.08
C GLU A 181 10.67 21.55 24.69
N GLN A 182 10.01 20.47 24.27
CA GLN A 182 10.62 19.21 23.77
C GLN A 182 11.46 19.33 22.49
N CYS A 183 11.45 20.51 21.85
CA CYS A 183 12.22 20.90 20.67
C CYS A 183 13.22 22.02 20.97
N LYS A 184 13.18 22.64 22.16
CA LYS A 184 14.17 23.64 22.57
C LYS A 184 15.53 23.00 22.76
N CYS A 185 16.55 23.85 22.67
CA CYS A 185 17.91 23.47 22.46
C CYS A 185 18.81 24.28 23.41
N PHE A 186 19.24 23.66 24.50
CA PHE A 186 19.92 24.37 25.61
C PHE A 186 21.36 24.79 25.29
N THR A 187 21.99 24.21 24.26
CA THR A 187 23.34 24.55 23.85
C THR A 187 23.50 24.35 22.35
N LEU A 188 24.11 25.33 21.68
CA LEU A 188 24.44 25.26 20.25
C LEU A 188 25.95 25.08 20.06
N ASP A 189 26.34 24.45 18.96
CA ASP A 189 27.71 24.49 18.46
C ASP A 189 27.97 25.80 17.66
N PRO A 190 29.22 26.11 17.29
CA PRO A 190 29.55 27.30 16.49
C PRO A 190 28.93 27.35 15.08
N GLN A 191 28.20 26.31 14.68
CA GLN A 191 27.51 26.19 13.39
C GLN A 191 25.98 26.26 13.58
N GLY A 192 25.48 26.62 14.78
CA GLY A 192 24.07 26.80 15.08
C GLY A 192 23.28 25.49 15.26
N ARG A 193 23.97 24.36 15.46
CA ARG A 193 23.36 23.03 15.63
C ARG A 193 23.32 22.64 17.10
N CYS A 194 22.28 21.94 17.52
CA CYS A 194 22.12 21.53 18.92
C CYS A 194 23.23 20.59 19.38
N LYS A 195 23.83 20.87 20.54
CA LYS A 195 24.60 19.89 21.33
C LYS A 195 23.66 19.16 22.31
N CYS A 196 23.99 17.93 22.66
CA CYS A 196 23.35 17.22 23.75
C CYS A 196 23.92 17.67 25.12
N THR A 197 23.12 17.58 26.19
CA THR A 197 23.42 18.05 27.56
C THR A 197 23.17 16.98 28.65
N GLY A 198 22.65 15.80 28.27
CA GLY A 198 22.60 14.58 29.09
C GLY A 198 21.17 14.18 29.40
N VAL A 199 20.43 15.07 30.07
CA VAL A 199 19.17 14.72 30.73
C VAL A 199 17.96 14.83 29.78
N ASN A 200 17.71 15.99 29.17
CA ASN A 200 16.42 16.31 28.52
C ASN A 200 16.47 16.52 26.99
N ASP A 201 17.57 16.18 26.32
CA ASP A 201 17.76 16.49 24.91
C ASP A 201 16.76 15.81 23.97
N SER A 202 16.49 16.47 22.84
CA SER A 202 15.81 15.85 21.70
C SER A 202 16.75 14.87 20.99
N SER A 203 16.21 13.79 20.42
CA SER A 203 16.94 12.67 19.77
C SER A 203 17.77 13.03 18.53
N ASN A 204 17.83 14.31 18.18
CA ASN A 204 18.52 14.84 17.01
C ASN A 204 19.63 15.84 17.41
N CYS A 205 20.01 15.89 18.69
CA CYS A 205 21.16 16.67 19.14
C CYS A 205 22.49 16.02 18.67
N LEU A 206 23.53 16.84 18.54
CA LEU A 206 24.89 16.39 18.29
C LEU A 206 25.52 15.99 19.61
N CYS A 207 25.85 14.70 19.70
CA CYS A 207 26.63 14.16 20.79
C CYS A 207 28.06 14.73 20.78
N PRO A 208 28.70 14.83 21.95
CA PRO A 208 30.14 14.99 22.04
C PRO A 208 30.90 14.00 21.18
N LYS A 209 32.09 14.41 20.73
CA LYS A 209 33.09 13.51 20.13
C LYS A 209 34.12 13.03 21.15
N ASP A 210 34.18 13.68 22.31
CA ASP A 210 35.09 13.34 23.38
C ASP A 210 34.50 12.18 24.22
N PRO A 211 35.24 11.08 24.41
CA PRO A 211 34.82 9.98 25.28
C PRO A 211 34.51 10.36 26.73
N GLU A 212 35.14 11.41 27.27
CA GLU A 212 34.90 11.85 28.65
C GLU A 212 33.56 12.61 28.76
N GLU A 213 33.26 13.52 27.82
CA GLU A 213 31.96 14.19 27.76
C GLU A 213 30.81 13.17 27.56
N LEU A 214 31.05 12.07 26.84
CA LEU A 214 30.05 11.03 26.56
C LEU A 214 29.58 10.24 27.80
N LEU A 215 30.34 10.22 28.91
CA LEU A 215 30.01 9.44 30.12
C LEU A 215 28.62 9.74 30.71
N THR A 216 28.04 10.91 30.42
CA THR A 216 26.71 11.32 30.91
C THR A 216 25.53 10.91 30.00
N PHE A 217 25.78 10.19 28.91
CA PHE A 217 24.79 9.90 27.87
C PHE A 217 24.49 8.40 27.70
N SER A 218 23.21 8.01 27.62
CA SER A 218 22.82 6.65 27.15
C SER A 218 23.30 6.42 25.71
N LYS A 219 23.63 5.17 25.40
CA LYS A 219 23.89 4.64 24.05
C LYS A 219 22.74 4.94 23.06
N ASP A 220 21.49 4.99 23.55
CA ASP A 220 20.30 5.33 22.75
C ASP A 220 20.28 6.79 22.28
N LYS A 221 20.77 7.70 23.12
CA LYS A 221 20.89 9.12 22.79
C LYS A 221 22.13 9.35 21.93
N CYS A 222 23.24 8.72 22.31
CA CYS A 222 24.54 8.93 21.70
C CYS A 222 25.22 7.60 21.38
N LYS A 223 25.29 7.29 20.08
CA LYS A 223 26.02 6.12 19.56
C LYS A 223 27.46 6.11 20.06
N CYS A 224 28.01 4.91 20.21
CA CYS A 224 29.38 4.71 20.66
C CYS A 224 30.41 5.26 19.66
N VAL A 225 31.50 5.82 20.18
CA VAL A 225 32.66 6.29 19.40
C VAL A 225 33.89 5.41 19.62
N SER A 226 35.00 5.67 18.93
CA SER A 226 36.27 5.02 19.24
C SER A 226 36.83 5.55 20.56
N GLY A 227 37.21 4.65 21.47
CA GLY A 227 37.70 5.01 22.82
C GLY A 227 36.61 5.40 23.83
N ASP A 228 35.33 5.20 23.50
CA ASP A 228 34.18 5.53 24.34
C ASP A 228 34.25 4.84 25.73
N LEU A 229 34.22 5.64 26.80
CA LEU A 229 34.46 5.17 28.17
C LEU A 229 33.22 4.54 28.84
N ARG A 230 32.07 4.49 28.15
CA ARG A 230 30.84 3.88 28.68
C ARG A 230 30.90 2.35 28.63
N SER A 231 30.41 1.69 29.68
CA SER A 231 30.32 0.22 29.77
C SER A 231 29.56 -0.39 28.57
N SER A 232 28.41 0.17 28.21
CA SER A 232 27.60 -0.23 27.04
C SER A 232 28.30 0.04 25.68
N CYS A 233 29.40 0.77 25.66
CA CYS A 233 30.20 1.03 24.46
C CYS A 233 31.54 0.29 24.43
N SER A 234 31.87 -0.44 25.50
CA SER A 234 32.94 -1.44 25.47
C SER A 234 32.53 -2.64 24.61
N VAL A 235 33.51 -3.31 23.99
CA VAL A 235 33.29 -4.59 23.32
C VAL A 235 33.03 -5.67 24.38
N CYS A 236 32.00 -6.50 24.17
CA CYS A 236 31.69 -7.63 25.04
C CYS A 236 32.88 -8.61 25.07
N LYS A 237 33.28 -9.09 26.25
CA LYS A 237 34.35 -10.10 26.40
C LYS A 237 33.84 -11.49 26.78
N GLY A 238 32.57 -11.60 27.18
CA GLY A 238 32.01 -12.82 27.76
C GLY A 238 32.13 -12.86 29.28
N GLU A 239 32.60 -11.78 29.91
CA GLU A 239 32.66 -11.67 31.36
C GLU A 239 31.24 -11.48 31.92
N ALA A 240 30.98 -12.06 33.10
CA ALA A 240 29.73 -11.85 33.84
C ALA A 240 29.45 -10.36 34.15
N ASN A 241 30.49 -9.52 34.05
CA ASN A 241 30.47 -8.08 34.29
C ASN A 241 30.36 -7.22 33.02
N ASP A 242 30.46 -7.74 31.78
CA ASP A 242 30.20 -6.85 30.64
C ASP A 242 28.74 -6.37 30.68
N ASP A 243 28.53 -5.12 30.26
CA ASP A 243 27.22 -4.49 30.13
C ASP A 243 26.22 -5.37 29.34
N LYS A 244 24.93 -5.29 29.65
CA LYS A 244 23.91 -6.01 28.87
C LYS A 244 23.86 -5.53 27.42
N ASP A 245 24.11 -4.23 27.23
CA ASP A 245 24.06 -3.57 25.93
C ASP A 245 25.47 -3.31 25.38
N CYS A 246 26.48 -4.13 25.71
CA CYS A 246 27.85 -3.99 25.18
C CYS A 246 27.92 -4.14 23.64
N ILE A 247 29.05 -3.79 23.02
CA ILE A 247 29.25 -3.95 21.57
C ILE A 247 29.64 -5.40 21.26
N CYS A 248 28.79 -6.11 20.54
CA CYS A 248 29.09 -7.46 20.08
C CYS A 248 30.20 -7.45 19.00
N PRO A 249 31.18 -8.37 19.08
CA PRO A 249 32.13 -8.63 17.99
C PRO A 249 31.42 -9.03 16.69
N THR A 250 32.10 -8.78 15.56
CA THR A 250 31.59 -9.09 14.21
C THR A 250 32.26 -10.31 13.55
N THR A 251 33.22 -10.93 14.24
CA THR A 251 33.91 -12.17 13.85
C THR A 251 33.39 -13.34 14.68
N ALA A 252 33.47 -14.57 14.15
CA ALA A 252 32.98 -15.75 14.87
C ALA A 252 33.95 -16.20 15.97
N GLU A 253 35.23 -15.87 15.78
CA GLU A 253 36.36 -16.19 16.64
C GLU A 253 36.32 -15.38 17.95
N GLU A 254 35.93 -14.10 17.89
CA GLU A 254 35.77 -13.26 19.08
C GLU A 254 34.47 -13.56 19.85
N LEU A 255 33.47 -14.18 19.20
CA LEU A 255 32.19 -14.52 19.85
C LEU A 255 32.24 -15.76 20.74
N ILE A 256 33.28 -16.60 20.66
CA ILE A 256 33.34 -17.94 21.29
C ILE A 256 32.99 -17.96 22.79
N GLN A 257 33.31 -16.89 23.54
CA GLN A 257 33.08 -16.81 25.00
C GLN A 257 31.79 -16.03 25.39
N ILE A 258 31.01 -15.54 24.42
CA ILE A 258 29.87 -14.64 24.65
C ILE A 258 28.57 -15.38 24.33
N SER A 259 27.61 -15.48 25.25
CA SER A 259 26.34 -16.18 24.97
C SER A 259 25.48 -15.47 23.92
N SER A 260 24.68 -16.23 23.17
CA SER A 260 23.67 -15.72 22.22
C SER A 260 22.62 -14.82 22.90
N SER A 261 22.38 -15.05 24.19
CA SER A 261 21.54 -14.21 25.05
C SER A 261 22.05 -12.78 25.23
N LYS A 262 23.34 -12.53 24.97
CA LYS A 262 24.01 -11.22 25.03
C LYS A 262 24.33 -10.68 23.63
N CYS A 263 24.76 -11.55 22.72
CA CYS A 263 25.10 -11.18 21.34
C CYS A 263 24.52 -12.15 20.32
N GLN A 264 23.65 -11.65 19.44
CA GLN A 264 22.95 -12.44 18.40
C GLN A 264 23.92 -13.28 17.53
N CYS A 265 23.43 -14.41 17.05
CA CYS A 265 24.20 -15.33 16.20
C CYS A 265 24.52 -14.71 14.84
N ILE A 266 25.76 -14.90 14.37
CA ILE A 266 26.22 -14.40 13.05
C ILE A 266 26.43 -15.53 12.03
N LYS A 267 26.78 -15.18 10.78
CA LYS A 267 27.12 -16.18 9.76
C LYS A 267 28.48 -16.82 10.07
N ARG A 268 28.53 -18.15 10.16
CA ARG A 268 29.68 -18.96 10.64
C ARG A 268 30.00 -18.82 12.14
N ASP A 269 29.05 -18.34 12.94
CA ASP A 269 29.13 -18.44 14.39
C ASP A 269 29.45 -19.89 14.82
N THR A 270 30.35 -20.07 15.78
CA THR A 270 30.82 -21.39 16.24
C THR A 270 30.22 -21.81 17.58
N ARG A 271 29.44 -20.94 18.22
CA ARG A 271 28.76 -21.25 19.49
C ARG A 271 27.73 -22.35 19.30
N ASN A 272 27.61 -23.26 20.26
CA ASN A 272 26.68 -24.40 20.20
C ASN A 272 25.22 -23.93 20.08
N GLU A 273 24.86 -22.92 20.87
CA GLU A 273 23.55 -22.23 20.84
C GLU A 273 23.27 -21.43 19.55
N CYS A 274 24.24 -21.32 18.64
CA CYS A 274 24.11 -20.73 17.31
C CYS A 274 24.25 -21.74 16.17
N GLN A 275 24.54 -23.02 16.46
CA GLN A 275 24.49 -24.07 15.45
C GLN A 275 23.03 -24.45 15.16
N PRO A 276 22.67 -24.74 13.89
CA PRO A 276 21.41 -25.41 13.60
C PRO A 276 21.35 -26.75 14.35
N THR A 277 20.41 -26.89 15.28
CA THR A 277 20.14 -28.16 15.94
C THR A 277 19.82 -29.21 14.87
N GLN A 278 20.56 -30.31 14.83
CA GLN A 278 20.25 -31.38 13.86
C GLN A 278 18.84 -31.90 14.13
N CYS A 279 18.02 -32.00 13.09
CA CYS A 279 16.59 -32.29 13.17
C CYS A 279 16.32 -33.74 13.61
N THR A 280 16.43 -34.02 14.92
CA THR A 280 16.17 -35.34 15.50
C THR A 280 14.67 -35.62 15.62
N ASN A 281 14.06 -35.99 14.50
CA ASN A 281 12.68 -36.46 14.32
C ASN A 281 11.57 -35.41 14.53
N ASN A 282 10.93 -35.01 13.43
CA ASN A 282 9.58 -34.43 13.31
C ASN A 282 9.23 -33.14 14.10
N ALA A 283 10.11 -32.61 14.96
CA ALA A 283 9.97 -31.28 15.56
C ALA A 283 10.80 -30.24 14.79
N VAL A 284 10.20 -29.10 14.45
CA VAL A 284 10.88 -27.96 13.80
C VAL A 284 11.45 -27.03 14.89
N PRO A 285 12.76 -26.74 14.93
CA PRO A 285 13.33 -25.79 15.88
C PRO A 285 12.94 -24.33 15.56
N GLU A 286 12.77 -23.49 16.59
CA GLU A 286 12.40 -22.06 16.43
C GLU A 286 13.51 -21.19 15.81
N LEU A 287 14.77 -21.64 15.81
CA LEU A 287 15.88 -20.93 15.16
C LEU A 287 16.26 -21.60 13.84
N GLY A 288 16.28 -20.79 12.78
CA GLY A 288 16.20 -21.24 11.39
C GLY A 288 17.34 -22.16 10.95
N SER A 289 16.98 -23.32 10.42
CA SER A 289 17.91 -24.28 9.83
C SER A 289 18.44 -23.85 8.46
N THR A 290 19.70 -24.20 8.21
CA THR A 290 20.35 -24.17 6.88
C THR A 290 20.64 -25.60 6.43
N PHE A 291 20.23 -25.95 5.22
CA PHE A 291 20.54 -27.26 4.65
C PHE A 291 22.03 -27.41 4.36
N LEU A 292 22.58 -28.59 4.67
CA LEU A 292 23.86 -29.04 4.11
C LEU A 292 23.64 -29.49 2.66
N GLU A 293 24.50 -29.06 1.74
CA GLU A 293 24.45 -29.52 0.36
C GLU A 293 24.67 -31.05 0.29
N GLY A 294 23.71 -31.78 -0.26
CA GLY A 294 23.75 -33.24 -0.42
C GLY A 294 22.65 -34.03 0.29
N VAL A 295 21.83 -33.42 1.15
CA VAL A 295 20.71 -34.11 1.83
C VAL A 295 19.41 -33.99 1.00
N PRO A 296 18.70 -35.09 0.68
CA PRO A 296 17.43 -35.02 -0.04
C PRO A 296 16.31 -34.36 0.79
N VAL A 297 15.44 -33.60 0.12
CA VAL A 297 14.45 -32.66 0.71
C VAL A 297 13.22 -33.37 1.30
N ASN A 298 13.37 -34.60 1.79
CA ASN A 298 12.27 -35.53 2.05
C ASN A 298 11.90 -35.66 3.55
N GLN A 299 12.59 -34.95 4.45
CA GLN A 299 12.57 -35.23 5.90
C GLN A 299 12.47 -34.00 6.82
N CYS A 300 12.08 -32.83 6.30
CA CYS A 300 11.74 -31.66 7.11
C CYS A 300 10.45 -31.04 6.59
N GLY A 301 9.42 -30.95 7.43
CA GLY A 301 8.13 -30.35 7.06
C GLY A 301 8.22 -28.82 7.02
N CYS A 302 7.69 -28.22 5.96
CA CYS A 302 7.47 -26.77 5.91
C CYS A 302 6.39 -26.37 6.93
N VAL A 303 6.64 -25.34 7.72
CA VAL A 303 5.62 -24.68 8.55
C VAL A 303 4.82 -23.72 7.66
N SER A 304 3.55 -23.47 8.00
CA SER A 304 2.80 -22.36 7.42
C SER A 304 3.59 -21.06 7.57
N ASP A 305 3.63 -20.25 6.50
CA ASP A 305 4.33 -18.98 6.36
C ASP A 305 5.86 -19.01 6.09
N ASP A 306 6.49 -20.17 5.80
CA ASP A 306 7.87 -20.16 5.25
C ASP A 306 7.88 -19.84 3.74
N TYR A 307 8.36 -18.64 3.40
CA TYR A 307 8.39 -18.09 2.03
C TYR A 307 9.58 -18.53 1.16
N ARG A 308 10.39 -19.51 1.59
CA ARG A 308 11.54 -20.01 0.81
C ARG A 308 11.13 -20.79 -0.46
N GLU A 309 11.98 -20.74 -1.48
CA GLU A 309 11.77 -21.48 -2.74
C GLU A 309 11.85 -23.00 -2.50
N GLY A 310 10.69 -23.65 -2.50
CA GLY A 310 10.53 -25.10 -2.29
C GLY A 310 9.22 -25.47 -1.59
N CYS A 311 8.75 -24.64 -0.65
CA CYS A 311 7.64 -24.98 0.26
C CYS A 311 6.21 -24.73 -0.27
N ARG A 312 6.00 -24.44 -1.57
CA ARG A 312 4.67 -24.12 -2.11
C ARG A 312 3.85 -25.36 -2.50
N SER A 313 3.01 -25.83 -1.59
CA SER A 313 1.79 -26.57 -1.95
C SER A 313 0.76 -25.66 -2.62
N LYS A 314 -0.27 -26.26 -3.23
CA LYS A 314 -1.47 -25.57 -3.72
C LYS A 314 -2.65 -25.85 -2.79
N ASP A 315 -3.66 -24.99 -2.91
CA ASP A 315 -5.04 -25.15 -2.45
C ASP A 315 -5.26 -25.08 -0.92
N ASP A 316 -5.79 -23.94 -0.46
CA ASP A 316 -6.32 -23.73 0.89
C ASP A 316 -7.59 -22.88 0.83
N LYS A 317 -8.65 -23.25 1.57
CA LYS A 317 -9.93 -22.50 1.58
C LYS A 317 -10.91 -22.86 2.74
N GLN A 318 -11.15 -21.90 3.64
CA GLN A 318 -12.37 -21.75 4.46
C GLN A 318 -12.68 -20.24 4.60
N SER A 319 -13.93 -19.75 4.48
CA SER A 319 -15.06 -19.75 5.46
C SER A 319 -14.81 -18.81 6.65
N SER A 320 -15.68 -17.88 7.05
CA SER A 320 -17.05 -17.45 6.64
C SER A 320 -17.09 -15.89 6.49
N ASP A 321 -18.14 -15.05 6.65
CA ASP A 321 -19.55 -15.15 7.10
C ASP A 321 -20.40 -13.94 6.61
N LYS A 322 -21.74 -14.04 6.76
CA LYS A 322 -22.82 -13.01 6.74
C LYS A 322 -23.22 -12.26 5.44
N THR A 323 -24.54 -12.17 5.29
CA THR A 323 -25.33 -11.37 4.32
C THR A 323 -25.92 -10.12 4.96
N ASP A 324 -26.22 -9.09 4.15
CA ASP A 324 -27.45 -8.29 4.30
C ASP A 324 -27.82 -7.58 2.97
N ALA A 325 -28.97 -6.89 2.92
CA ALA A 325 -29.76 -6.66 1.69
C ALA A 325 -29.59 -5.28 0.98
N LEU A 326 -30.49 -5.02 0.00
CA LEU A 326 -30.67 -3.84 -0.90
C LEU A 326 -29.89 -3.88 -2.24
N ASP A 327 -30.44 -3.47 -3.40
CA ASP A 327 -31.81 -3.01 -3.73
C ASP A 327 -32.22 -3.36 -5.18
N LYS A 328 -33.52 -3.27 -5.52
CA LYS A 328 -34.09 -3.48 -6.86
C LYS A 328 -34.46 -2.16 -7.56
N SER A 329 -33.57 -1.63 -8.39
CA SER A 329 -33.95 -0.79 -9.54
C SER A 329 -33.02 -1.02 -10.73
N GLY A 330 -33.55 -1.01 -11.96
CA GLY A 330 -32.72 -1.17 -13.17
C GLY A 330 -33.33 -1.90 -14.38
N CYS A 331 -34.51 -2.53 -14.27
CA CYS A 331 -35.07 -3.31 -15.39
C CYS A 331 -35.44 -2.48 -16.64
N ASP A 332 -35.81 -1.20 -16.47
CA ASP A 332 -36.43 -0.42 -17.54
C ASP A 332 -35.45 0.15 -18.58
N GLN A 333 -34.15 0.26 -18.26
CA GLN A 333 -33.16 0.77 -19.22
C GLN A 333 -32.77 -0.24 -20.32
N LEU A 334 -33.02 -1.54 -20.11
CA LEU A 334 -32.56 -2.60 -21.02
C LEU A 334 -33.20 -2.50 -22.42
N ASN A 335 -34.46 -2.08 -22.50
CA ASN A 335 -35.19 -1.93 -23.77
C ASN A 335 -34.69 -0.76 -24.65
N VAL A 336 -34.04 0.24 -24.06
CA VAL A 336 -33.44 1.35 -24.83
C VAL A 336 -32.12 0.90 -25.47
N PHE A 337 -31.29 0.18 -24.72
CA PHE A 337 -29.96 -0.23 -25.16
C PHE A 337 -29.98 -1.17 -26.38
N ILE A 338 -30.94 -2.10 -26.43
CA ILE A 338 -31.10 -3.06 -27.54
C ILE A 338 -31.37 -2.34 -28.87
N ARG A 339 -32.15 -1.24 -28.86
CA ARG A 339 -32.44 -0.46 -30.08
C ARG A 339 -31.22 0.29 -30.61
N VAL A 340 -30.34 0.78 -29.73
CA VAL A 340 -29.12 1.51 -30.15
C VAL A 340 -28.11 0.57 -30.81
N ILE A 341 -27.89 -0.62 -30.24
CA ILE A 341 -26.95 -1.62 -30.80
C ILE A 341 -27.37 -2.04 -32.21
N ALA A 342 -28.67 -2.24 -32.45
CA ALA A 342 -29.18 -2.60 -33.78
C ALA A 342 -28.85 -1.55 -34.86
N VAL A 343 -28.92 -0.26 -34.55
CA VAL A 343 -28.62 0.83 -35.50
C VAL A 343 -27.12 0.94 -35.76
N VAL A 344 -26.30 0.97 -34.69
CA VAL A 344 -24.85 1.25 -34.81
C VAL A 344 -24.07 0.10 -35.46
N VAL A 345 -24.50 -1.15 -35.29
CA VAL A 345 -23.75 -2.33 -35.78
C VAL A 345 -24.17 -2.77 -37.19
N LEU A 346 -25.41 -2.52 -37.63
CA LEU A 346 -25.88 -2.93 -38.96
C LEU A 346 -25.56 -1.94 -40.08
N LEU A 347 -25.49 -0.64 -39.79
CA LEU A 347 -25.21 0.38 -40.81
C LEU A 347 -23.84 0.21 -41.53
N PRO A 348 -22.72 -0.08 -40.84
CA PRO A 348 -21.45 -0.32 -41.51
C PRO A 348 -21.41 -1.56 -42.41
N ALA A 349 -22.23 -2.58 -42.11
CA ALA A 349 -22.26 -3.83 -42.87
C ALA A 349 -23.01 -3.69 -44.21
N LEU A 350 -24.05 -2.86 -44.25
CA LEU A 350 -24.79 -2.55 -45.49
C LEU A 350 -23.98 -1.69 -46.48
N ALA A 351 -23.02 -0.91 -45.98
CA ALA A 351 -22.15 -0.05 -46.80
C ALA A 351 -21.02 -0.79 -47.55
N MET A 352 -20.97 -2.13 -47.48
CA MET A 352 -20.03 -2.98 -48.25
C MET A 352 -20.73 -3.87 -49.29
N LEU A 353 -22.02 -3.62 -49.57
CA LEU A 353 -22.86 -4.41 -50.49
C LEU A 353 -23.54 -3.57 -51.59
N PHE A 354 -23.06 -2.34 -51.82
CA PHE A 354 -23.48 -1.41 -52.87
C PHE A 354 -22.25 -0.70 -53.47
#